data_AF-A0A832ZTW6-F1
#
_entry.id   AF-A0A832ZTW6-F1
#
_cell.length_a   1.000
_cell.length_b   1.000
_cell.length_c   1.000
_cell.angle_alpha   90.00
_cell.angle_beta   90.00
_cell.angle_gamma   90.00
#
_symmetry.space_group_name_H-M   'P 1'
#
loop_
_entity.id
_entity.type
_entity.pdbx_description
1 polymer ?
#
loop_
_entity_poly.entity_id
_entity_poly.type
_entity_poly.pdbx_seq_one_letter_code
_entity_poly.pdbx_strand_id
1 'polypeptide(L)'
;MVFAKMLGQYQPPPNVNRYFRFTRGHTCICLLQPFYGDTRRSTTHGVLYLMSSYSYYAVNTTNTCPYCGSENLVLDAHGGILVCRSCGAVIDDTVFDAAPTPAVIAAPAQPTAKLTKTERAQMRLAALSITMSRRLSRLLNTTEIDDILDYAKANTPEVMEVYGSACLRKLLKSLKTPAERKAALEAAITLMKGDYPLASILSKQYGVNKKRLQYIIKRIMYCLNITRTIEVLSTALA
;
A
#
# COMPACT_ATOMS: atom_id res chain seq x y z
N MET A 1 26.41 -46.25 35.59
CA MET A 1 25.00 -46.34 35.18
C MET A 1 24.19 -45.36 36.02
N VAL A 2 23.15 -44.79 35.40
CA VAL A 2 22.01 -44.05 35.97
C VAL A 2 22.15 -42.53 36.14
N PHE A 3 21.66 -41.87 35.08
CA PHE A 3 20.98 -40.59 35.02
C PHE A 3 19.89 -40.39 36.08
N ALA A 4 19.83 -39.21 36.72
CA ALA A 4 18.59 -38.54 37.16
C ALA A 4 18.91 -37.06 37.46
N LYS A 5 18.47 -36.08 36.66
CA LYS A 5 17.10 -35.50 36.60
C LYS A 5 16.79 -34.65 37.84
N MET A 6 16.98 -33.32 37.76
CA MET A 6 16.07 -32.35 38.38
C MET A 6 16.03 -31.06 37.57
N LEU A 7 14.81 -30.71 37.18
CA LEU A 7 14.40 -29.54 36.44
C LEU A 7 14.50 -28.31 37.36
N GLY A 8 15.29 -27.33 36.96
CA GLY A 8 15.31 -26.00 37.56
C GLY A 8 14.02 -25.25 37.19
N GLN A 9 13.27 -24.87 38.22
CA GLN A 9 12.00 -24.17 38.17
C GLN A 9 12.14 -22.81 37.48
N TYR A 10 11.30 -22.56 36.48
CA TYR A 10 11.12 -21.25 35.88
C TYR A 10 10.18 -20.44 36.78
N GLN A 11 10.71 -19.44 37.49
CA GLN A 11 9.91 -18.46 38.22
C GLN A 11 9.43 -17.36 37.24
N PRO A 12 8.12 -17.10 37.11
CA PRO A 12 7.64 -15.93 36.40
C PRO A 12 7.93 -14.65 37.21
N PRO A 13 8.19 -13.50 36.54
CA PRO A 13 8.45 -12.25 37.24
C PRO A 13 7.20 -11.74 37.98
N PRO A 14 7.39 -11.05 39.13
CA PRO A 14 6.30 -10.54 39.94
C PRO A 14 5.57 -9.38 39.28
N ASN A 15 4.25 -9.45 39.41
CA ASN A 15 3.26 -8.40 39.16
C ASN A 15 3.70 -7.07 39.79
N VAL A 16 4.08 -6.08 38.97
CA VAL A 16 4.28 -4.71 39.45
C VAL A 16 2.93 -4.00 39.40
N ASN A 17 2.24 -4.04 40.54
CA ASN A 17 1.19 -3.08 40.89
C ASN A 17 1.78 -1.66 40.83
N ARG A 18 1.39 -0.86 39.83
CA ARG A 18 1.52 0.59 39.90
C ARG A 18 0.18 1.20 40.28
N TYR A 19 0.15 1.71 41.50
CA TYR A 19 -0.81 2.68 42.00
C TYR A 19 -0.91 3.88 41.05
N PHE A 20 -2.08 4.08 40.44
CA PHE A 20 -2.48 5.37 39.88
C PHE A 20 -3.21 6.16 40.97
N ARG A 21 -2.51 7.14 41.58
CA ARG A 21 -3.17 8.25 42.27
C ARG A 21 -3.56 9.29 41.21
N PHE A 22 -4.82 9.25 40.79
CA PHE A 22 -5.43 10.36 40.06
C PHE A 22 -5.84 11.44 41.06
N THR A 23 -5.16 12.59 40.99
CA THR A 23 -5.68 13.84 41.55
C THR A 23 -6.59 14.51 40.52
N ARG A 24 -7.61 15.17 41.04
CA ARG A 24 -8.80 15.71 40.35
C ARG A 24 -8.46 16.63 39.17
N GLY A 25 -9.21 16.51 38.08
CA GLY A 25 -9.28 17.54 37.05
C GLY A 25 -9.78 17.08 35.68
N HIS A 26 -11.10 16.95 35.55
CA HIS A 26 -11.93 17.11 34.33
C HIS A 26 -11.70 16.30 33.03
N THR A 27 -12.86 15.86 32.51
CA THR A 27 -13.21 15.33 31.17
C THR A 27 -12.89 13.86 30.87
N CYS A 28 -13.93 13.02 31.01
CA CYS A 28 -14.03 11.67 30.46
C CYS A 28 -14.25 11.73 28.95
N ILE A 29 -13.43 11.03 28.18
CA ILE A 29 -13.75 10.59 26.82
C ILE A 29 -13.59 9.07 26.80
N CYS A 30 -14.72 8.37 26.67
CA CYS A 30 -14.77 6.94 26.41
C CYS A 30 -14.43 6.71 24.93
N LEU A 31 -13.31 6.05 24.64
CA LEU A 31 -13.11 5.41 23.34
C LEU A 31 -12.82 3.92 23.56
N LEU A 32 -13.85 3.16 23.18
CA LEU A 32 -13.86 1.71 23.05
C LEU A 32 -12.76 1.24 22.10
N GLN A 33 -12.00 0.23 22.55
CA GLN A 33 -11.29 -0.67 21.64
C GLN A 33 -12.29 -1.55 20.89
N PRO A 34 -11.88 -2.08 19.73
CA PRO A 34 -12.11 -3.50 19.51
C PRO A 34 -10.82 -4.27 19.22
N PHE A 35 -10.66 -5.32 20.02
CA PHE A 35 -9.91 -6.53 19.73
C PHE A 35 -10.51 -7.26 18.53
N TYR A 36 -9.69 -7.64 17.54
CA TYR A 36 -9.83 -8.79 16.63
C TYR A 36 -8.48 -8.86 15.88
N GLY A 37 -7.80 -9.97 15.65
CA GLY A 37 -8.08 -11.39 15.82
C GLY A 37 -6.95 -12.07 15.06
N ASP A 38 -6.22 -12.93 15.78
CA ASP A 38 -5.09 -13.70 15.29
C ASP A 38 -5.57 -14.71 14.23
N THR A 39 -5.00 -14.70 13.01
CA THR A 39 -5.19 -15.79 12.05
C THR A 39 -3.91 -16.11 11.29
N ARG A 40 -3.28 -17.20 11.73
CA ARG A 40 -2.36 -18.03 10.94
C ARG A 40 -3.04 -18.49 9.64
N ARG A 41 -2.35 -18.35 8.51
CA ARG A 41 -2.48 -19.20 7.30
C ARG A 41 -1.20 -18.97 6.46
N SER A 42 -0.40 -19.99 6.17
CA SER A 42 -0.65 -21.13 5.28
C SER A 42 0.17 -20.94 4.02
N THR A 43 1.35 -21.56 4.04
CA THR A 43 2.11 -21.97 2.86
C THR A 43 1.27 -22.93 2.04
N THR A 44 0.80 -22.49 0.87
CA THR A 44 0.39 -23.40 -0.22
C THR A 44 0.69 -22.76 -1.58
N HIS A 45 1.60 -23.43 -2.28
CA HIS A 45 1.63 -23.71 -3.72
C HIS A 45 1.12 -22.65 -4.71
N GLY A 46 2.06 -22.21 -5.54
CA GLY A 46 1.75 -21.60 -6.82
C GLY A 46 0.94 -22.54 -7.71
N VAL A 47 -0.16 -22.00 -8.23
CA VAL A 47 -0.90 -22.57 -9.35
C VAL A 47 -1.08 -21.44 -10.35
N LEU A 48 -0.44 -21.61 -11.51
CA LEU A 48 -0.67 -20.82 -12.72
C LEU A 48 -2.12 -21.06 -13.18
N TYR A 49 -2.97 -20.03 -13.10
CA TYR A 49 -4.26 -20.03 -13.80
C TYR A 49 -4.15 -19.14 -15.05
N LEU A 50 -3.80 -19.77 -16.17
CA LEU A 50 -4.18 -19.34 -17.50
C LEU A 50 -5.58 -19.89 -17.79
N MET A 51 -6.40 -19.07 -18.47
CA MET A 51 -7.66 -19.40 -19.13
C MET A 51 -8.90 -19.56 -18.22
N SER A 52 -9.57 -18.44 -17.93
CA SER A 52 -11.04 -18.48 -17.75
C SER A 52 -11.69 -18.40 -19.13
N SER A 53 -11.97 -19.56 -19.71
CA SER A 53 -13.03 -19.71 -20.70
C SER A 53 -14.37 -19.52 -19.98
N TYR A 54 -14.89 -18.29 -20.00
CA TYR A 54 -16.28 -18.05 -19.63
C TYR A 54 -17.18 -18.70 -20.68
N SER A 55 -17.67 -19.89 -20.36
CA SER A 55 -18.82 -20.50 -21.03
C SER A 55 -20.06 -19.74 -20.58
N TYR A 56 -20.38 -18.64 -21.28
CA TYR A 56 -21.69 -18.00 -21.14
C TYR A 56 -22.72 -18.93 -21.77
N TYR A 57 -23.70 -19.34 -20.97
CA TYR A 57 -24.91 -19.99 -21.47
C TYR A 57 -25.49 -19.13 -22.61
N ALA A 58 -25.84 -19.77 -23.72
CA ALA A 58 -26.64 -19.13 -24.75
C ALA A 58 -27.95 -18.68 -24.10
N VAL A 59 -28.14 -17.36 -23.97
CA VAL A 59 -29.43 -16.78 -23.60
C VAL A 59 -30.43 -17.37 -24.58
N ASN A 60 -31.29 -18.25 -24.08
CA ASN A 60 -32.31 -18.86 -24.91
C ASN A 60 -33.32 -17.73 -25.19
N THR A 61 -33.19 -17.09 -26.35
CA THR A 61 -34.00 -15.95 -26.80
C THR A 61 -35.41 -16.42 -27.19
N THR A 62 -36.09 -17.13 -26.31
CA THR A 62 -37.47 -17.54 -26.54
C THR A 62 -38.39 -16.42 -26.09
N ASN A 63 -39.04 -15.75 -27.03
CA ASN A 63 -40.02 -14.67 -26.77
C ASN A 63 -41.33 -15.19 -26.14
N THR A 64 -41.42 -16.49 -25.84
CA THR A 64 -42.61 -17.15 -25.30
C THR A 64 -42.29 -17.82 -23.97
N CYS A 65 -43.25 -17.77 -23.05
CA CYS A 65 -43.15 -18.47 -21.77
C CYS A 65 -43.17 -19.99 -21.99
N PRO A 66 -42.19 -20.76 -21.50
CA PRO A 66 -42.15 -22.21 -21.67
C PRO A 66 -43.29 -22.93 -20.94
N TYR A 67 -43.91 -22.28 -19.96
CA TYR A 67 -44.96 -22.88 -19.14
C TYR A 67 -46.37 -22.71 -19.73
N CYS A 68 -46.67 -21.55 -20.30
CA CYS A 68 -48.03 -21.24 -20.79
C CYS A 68 -48.09 -20.80 -22.26
N GLY A 69 -46.95 -20.71 -22.94
CA GLY A 69 -46.87 -20.25 -24.33
C GLY A 69 -47.15 -18.76 -24.55
N SER A 70 -47.42 -17.99 -23.50
CA SER A 70 -47.70 -16.55 -23.59
C SER A 70 -46.45 -15.75 -23.97
N GLU A 71 -46.62 -14.76 -24.83
CA GLU A 71 -45.58 -13.78 -25.22
C GLU A 71 -45.47 -12.60 -24.23
N ASN A 72 -46.33 -12.56 -23.20
CA ASN A 72 -46.37 -11.47 -22.22
C ASN A 72 -45.30 -11.63 -21.14
N LEU A 73 -44.04 -11.48 -21.52
CA LEU A 73 -42.88 -11.48 -20.62
C LEU A 73 -42.53 -10.04 -20.23
N VAL A 74 -42.36 -9.78 -18.93
CA VAL A 74 -42.01 -8.46 -18.39
C VAL A 74 -40.81 -8.60 -17.47
N LEU A 75 -39.84 -7.71 -17.66
CA LEU A 75 -38.66 -7.60 -16.80
C LEU A 75 -39.02 -6.80 -15.55
N ASP A 76 -38.86 -7.39 -14.37
CA ASP A 76 -38.98 -6.65 -13.12
C ASP A 76 -37.68 -5.88 -12.85
N ALA A 77 -37.75 -4.55 -13.00
CA ALA A 77 -36.61 -3.65 -12.86
C ALA A 77 -36.00 -3.65 -11.45
N HIS A 78 -36.75 -4.02 -10.41
CA HIS A 78 -36.22 -4.06 -9.05
C HIS A 78 -35.43 -5.34 -8.76
N GLY A 79 -35.78 -6.46 -9.42
CA GLY A 79 -35.14 -7.76 -9.21
C GLY A 79 -34.14 -8.17 -10.29
N GLY A 80 -34.24 -7.60 -11.50
CA GLY A 80 -33.47 -8.08 -12.66
C GLY A 80 -33.94 -9.47 -13.13
N ILE A 81 -35.22 -9.78 -12.91
CA ILE A 81 -35.83 -11.10 -13.13
C ILE A 81 -36.86 -10.98 -14.26
N LEU A 82 -36.89 -11.95 -15.18
CA LEU A 82 -37.89 -12.02 -16.24
C LEU A 82 -39.10 -12.84 -15.79
N VAL A 83 -40.28 -12.21 -15.76
CA VAL A 83 -41.52 -12.82 -15.26
C VAL A 83 -42.60 -12.83 -16.34
N CYS A 84 -43.31 -13.94 -16.50
CA CYS A 84 -44.48 -13.99 -17.37
C CYS A 84 -45.70 -13.40 -16.67
N ARG A 85 -46.33 -12.36 -17.26
CA ARG A 85 -47.55 -11.74 -16.69
C ARG A 85 -48.79 -12.62 -16.77
N SER A 86 -48.82 -13.60 -17.66
CA SER A 86 -49.99 -14.45 -17.85
C SER A 86 -50.10 -15.57 -16.82
N CYS A 87 -48.98 -16.20 -16.45
CA CYS A 87 -48.99 -17.30 -15.48
C CYS A 87 -48.22 -17.02 -14.18
N GLY A 88 -47.50 -15.89 -14.10
CA GLY A 88 -46.69 -15.53 -12.93
C GLY A 88 -45.38 -16.31 -12.81
N ALA A 89 -45.02 -17.14 -13.80
CA ALA A 89 -43.79 -17.91 -13.75
C ALA A 89 -42.56 -17.00 -13.92
N VAL A 90 -41.58 -17.22 -13.05
CA VAL A 90 -40.23 -16.64 -13.15
C VAL A 90 -39.42 -17.51 -14.10
N ILE A 91 -38.90 -16.91 -15.17
CA ILE A 91 -38.23 -17.64 -16.26
C ILE A 91 -36.71 -17.65 -16.08
N ASP A 92 -36.13 -16.58 -15.54
CA ASP A 92 -34.68 -16.44 -15.39
C ASP A 92 -34.32 -15.56 -14.19
N ASP A 93 -33.42 -16.05 -13.33
CA ASP A 93 -33.13 -15.45 -12.01
C ASP A 93 -31.94 -14.48 -11.99
N THR A 94 -31.24 -14.27 -13.11
CA THR A 94 -30.16 -13.28 -13.19
C THR A 94 -30.02 -12.66 -14.58
N VAL A 95 -30.79 -11.63 -14.88
CA VAL A 95 -30.49 -10.73 -16.01
C VAL A 95 -29.63 -9.58 -15.45
N PHE A 96 -28.33 -9.80 -15.30
CA PHE A 96 -27.40 -8.68 -15.13
C PHE A 96 -27.06 -8.09 -16.49
N ASP A 97 -27.14 -6.76 -16.54
CA ASP A 97 -26.84 -5.88 -17.65
C ASP A 97 -25.81 -6.47 -18.63
N ALA A 98 -26.27 -6.77 -19.84
CA ALA A 98 -25.39 -6.68 -20.99
C ALA A 98 -24.82 -5.26 -20.95
N ALA A 99 -23.52 -5.14 -20.69
CA ALA A 99 -22.76 -3.91 -20.91
C ALA A 99 -23.24 -3.27 -22.22
N PRO A 100 -23.40 -1.93 -22.29
CA PRO A 100 -23.97 -1.27 -23.44
C PRO A 100 -23.30 -1.82 -24.69
N THR A 101 -24.09 -2.47 -25.55
CA THR A 101 -23.64 -2.92 -26.85
C THR A 101 -23.00 -1.70 -27.52
N PRO A 102 -21.73 -1.77 -27.95
CA PRO A 102 -21.12 -0.65 -28.64
C PRO A 102 -21.99 -0.39 -29.86
N ALA A 103 -22.70 0.72 -29.83
CA ALA A 103 -23.48 1.19 -30.96
C ALA A 103 -22.56 1.12 -32.19
N VAL A 104 -23.08 0.49 -33.25
CA VAL A 104 -22.41 0.34 -34.54
C VAL A 104 -21.58 1.58 -34.81
N ILE A 105 -20.26 1.38 -34.90
CA ILE A 105 -19.29 2.44 -35.16
C ILE A 105 -19.60 2.98 -36.55
N ALA A 106 -20.50 3.97 -36.61
CA ALA A 106 -20.45 4.97 -37.65
C ALA A 106 -19.03 5.53 -37.63
N ALA A 107 -18.42 5.60 -38.82
CA ALA A 107 -17.02 5.91 -39.09
C ALA A 107 -16.29 6.66 -37.97
N PRO A 108 -15.08 6.25 -37.56
CA PRO A 108 -14.39 6.80 -36.40
C PRO A 108 -14.28 8.32 -36.54
N ALA A 109 -15.18 9.03 -35.85
CA ALA A 109 -15.03 10.44 -35.62
C ALA A 109 -13.69 10.56 -34.90
N GLN A 110 -12.71 11.17 -35.59
CA GLN A 110 -11.40 11.44 -35.02
C GLN A 110 -11.62 11.97 -33.61
N PRO A 111 -11.09 11.33 -32.56
CA PRO A 111 -11.23 11.87 -31.23
C PRO A 111 -10.45 13.18 -31.21
N THR A 112 -11.16 14.30 -31.41
CA THR A 112 -10.70 15.62 -30.98
C THR A 112 -10.79 15.65 -29.46
N ALA A 113 -10.11 14.71 -28.80
CA ALA A 113 -9.99 14.61 -27.38
C ALA A 113 -9.05 15.73 -26.94
N LYS A 114 -9.59 16.95 -26.91
CA LYS A 114 -9.00 18.03 -26.14
C LYS A 114 -9.10 17.59 -24.69
N LEU A 115 -8.07 16.88 -24.22
CA LEU A 115 -7.88 16.53 -22.82
C LEU A 115 -8.23 17.75 -21.98
N THR A 116 -9.18 17.55 -21.07
CA THR A 116 -9.60 18.58 -20.12
C THR A 116 -8.37 19.05 -19.33
N LYS A 117 -8.40 20.29 -18.82
CA LYS A 117 -7.26 20.85 -18.08
C LYS A 117 -6.82 19.96 -16.92
N THR A 118 -7.77 19.26 -16.30
CA THR A 118 -7.57 18.28 -15.23
C THR A 118 -6.85 17.02 -15.72
N GLU A 119 -7.28 16.42 -16.83
CA GLU A 119 -6.61 15.24 -17.41
C GLU A 119 -5.18 15.55 -17.85
N ARG A 120 -4.94 16.75 -18.42
CA ARG A 120 -3.57 17.19 -18.76
C ARG A 120 -2.69 17.34 -17.52
N ALA A 121 -3.23 17.85 -16.42
CA ALA A 121 -2.50 17.96 -15.16
C ALA A 121 -2.17 16.57 -14.60
N GLN A 122 -3.14 15.64 -14.62
CA GLN A 122 -2.93 14.26 -14.18
C GLN A 122 -1.88 13.52 -15.02
N MET A 123 -1.95 13.64 -16.35
CA MET A 123 -0.93 13.07 -17.25
C MET A 123 0.47 13.62 -16.97
N ARG A 124 0.59 14.92 -16.69
CA ARG A 124 1.88 15.54 -16.31
C ARG A 124 2.42 15.00 -15.00
N LEU A 125 1.56 14.84 -13.99
CA LEU A 125 1.95 14.24 -12.70
C LEU A 125 2.38 12.78 -12.86
N ALA A 126 1.67 12.00 -13.68
CA ALA A 126 2.02 10.62 -13.99
C ALA A 126 3.36 10.53 -14.75
N ALA A 127 3.60 11.40 -15.73
CA ALA A 127 4.88 11.46 -16.42
C ALA A 127 6.03 11.82 -15.46
N LEU A 128 5.81 12.77 -14.55
CA LEU A 128 6.80 13.15 -13.53
C LEU A 128 7.11 11.96 -12.59
N SER A 129 6.10 11.25 -12.10
CA SER A 129 6.31 10.10 -11.22
C SER A 129 7.12 8.98 -11.90
N ILE A 130 6.84 8.69 -13.18
CA ILE A 130 7.59 7.70 -13.98
C ILE A 130 9.05 8.15 -14.19
N THR A 131 9.30 9.43 -14.48
CA THR A 131 10.67 9.91 -14.64
C THR A 131 11.45 9.87 -13.33
N MET A 132 10.80 10.12 -12.20
CA MET A 132 11.42 10.06 -10.88
C MET A 132 11.71 8.62 -10.44
N SER A 133 10.77 7.69 -10.64
CA SER A 133 11.01 6.28 -10.32
C SER A 133 12.21 5.72 -11.10
N ARG A 134 12.36 6.09 -12.38
CA ARG A 134 13.53 5.73 -13.18
C ARG A 134 14.84 6.33 -12.64
N ARG A 135 14.82 7.59 -12.19
CA ARG A 135 16.00 8.24 -11.60
C ARG A 135 16.38 7.60 -10.26
N LEU A 136 15.39 7.31 -9.42
CA LEU A 136 15.54 6.60 -8.15
C LEU A 136 16.10 5.20 -8.34
N SER A 137 15.52 4.42 -9.25
CA SER A 137 15.99 3.05 -9.54
C SER A 137 17.46 3.03 -9.98
N ARG A 138 17.88 3.96 -10.86
CA ARG A 138 19.29 4.09 -11.27
C ARG A 138 20.22 4.47 -10.11
N LEU A 139 19.75 5.35 -9.23
CA LEU A 139 20.57 5.83 -8.11
C LEU A 139 20.67 4.80 -6.99
N LEU A 140 19.57 4.11 -6.68
CA LEU A 140 19.51 3.04 -5.69
C LEU A 140 20.07 1.73 -6.23
N ASN A 141 20.24 1.60 -7.55
CA ASN A 141 20.70 0.40 -8.25
C ASN A 141 19.89 -0.84 -7.87
N THR A 142 18.56 -0.70 -7.80
CA THR A 142 17.66 -1.79 -7.41
C THR A 142 16.64 -2.08 -8.50
N THR A 143 16.39 -3.38 -8.69
CA THR A 143 15.44 -3.94 -9.65
C THR A 143 14.02 -4.05 -9.09
N GLU A 144 13.86 -3.96 -7.77
CA GLU A 144 12.58 -3.89 -7.07
C GLU A 144 11.95 -2.49 -7.27
N ILE A 145 11.29 -2.32 -8.40
CA ILE A 145 10.71 -1.05 -8.84
C ILE A 145 9.44 -0.72 -8.04
N ASP A 146 8.69 -1.73 -7.60
CA ASP A 146 7.37 -1.57 -6.96
C ASP A 146 7.48 -0.90 -5.58
N ASP A 147 8.38 -1.39 -4.71
CA ASP A 147 8.63 -0.79 -3.40
C ASP A 147 9.12 0.67 -3.51
N ILE A 148 9.92 0.98 -4.54
CA ILE A 148 10.39 2.34 -4.80
C ILE A 148 9.22 3.23 -5.27
N LEU A 149 8.31 2.69 -6.08
CA LEU A 149 7.18 3.45 -6.61
C LEU A 149 6.22 3.84 -5.51
N ASP A 150 5.88 2.91 -4.63
CA ASP A 150 4.97 3.21 -3.51
C ASP A 150 5.62 4.12 -2.48
N TYR A 151 6.92 3.94 -2.22
CA TYR A 151 7.69 4.86 -1.39
C TYR A 151 7.77 6.29 -1.98
N ALA A 152 7.99 6.40 -3.29
CA ALA A 152 8.05 7.69 -3.99
C ALA A 152 6.68 8.36 -4.09
N LYS A 153 5.59 7.61 -4.20
CA LYS A 153 4.22 8.16 -4.13
C LYS A 153 3.92 8.74 -2.75
N ALA A 154 4.35 8.06 -1.68
CA ALA A 154 4.09 8.51 -0.31
C ALA A 154 4.95 9.71 0.12
N ASN A 155 6.16 9.85 -0.43
CA ASN A 155 7.16 10.85 -0.02
C ASN A 155 7.64 11.72 -1.19
N THR A 156 6.78 11.97 -2.18
CA THR A 156 7.18 12.65 -3.42
C THR A 156 7.80 14.04 -3.21
N PRO A 157 7.24 14.94 -2.37
CA PRO A 157 7.82 16.27 -2.22
C PRO A 157 9.19 16.24 -1.54
N GLU A 158 9.36 15.43 -0.49
CA GLU A 158 10.63 15.31 0.24
C GLU A 158 11.70 14.65 -0.63
N VAL A 159 11.34 13.61 -1.38
CA VAL A 159 12.26 12.98 -2.33
C VAL A 159 12.71 13.99 -3.38
N MET A 160 11.81 14.81 -3.93
CA MET A 160 12.17 15.84 -4.90
C MET A 160 13.16 16.85 -4.34
N GLU A 161 12.98 17.26 -3.09
CA GLU A 161 13.86 18.20 -2.42
C GLU A 161 15.23 17.57 -2.10
N VAL A 162 15.27 16.32 -1.61
CA VAL A 162 16.52 15.54 -1.43
C VAL A 162 17.29 15.47 -2.75
N TYR A 163 16.58 15.22 -3.86
CA TYR A 163 17.20 15.18 -5.19
C TYR A 163 17.63 16.54 -5.68
N GLY A 164 16.97 17.63 -5.27
CA GLY A 164 17.36 19.01 -5.55
C GLY A 164 18.74 19.35 -4.97
N SER A 165 19.06 18.85 -3.78
CA SER A 165 20.34 19.10 -3.11
C SER A 165 21.53 18.41 -3.79
N ALA A 166 22.49 19.22 -4.27
CA ALA A 166 23.73 18.72 -4.87
C ALA A 166 24.58 17.93 -3.85
N CYS A 167 24.58 18.35 -2.57
CA CYS A 167 25.33 17.70 -1.50
C CYS A 167 24.83 16.28 -1.25
N LEU A 168 23.51 16.11 -1.06
CA LEU A 168 22.89 14.80 -0.84
C LEU A 168 23.07 13.89 -2.05
N ARG A 169 22.92 14.43 -3.26
CA ARG A 169 23.14 13.66 -4.49
C ARG A 169 24.56 13.12 -4.59
N LYS A 170 25.57 13.93 -4.24
CA LYS A 170 26.98 13.50 -4.21
C LYS A 170 27.21 12.47 -3.10
N LEU A 171 26.60 12.65 -1.94
CA LEU A 171 26.65 11.71 -0.83
C LEU A 171 26.09 10.34 -1.24
N LEU A 172 24.86 10.29 -1.75
CA LEU A 172 24.22 9.04 -2.16
C LEU A 172 25.00 8.30 -3.25
N LYS A 173 25.57 9.03 -4.21
CA LYS A 173 26.45 8.46 -5.24
C LYS A 173 27.75 7.87 -4.67
N SER A 174 28.24 8.39 -3.55
CA SER A 174 29.48 7.91 -2.90
C SER A 174 29.28 6.61 -2.09
N LEU A 175 28.03 6.22 -1.81
CA LEU A 175 27.72 5.01 -1.05
C LEU A 175 27.85 3.77 -1.94
N LYS A 176 28.50 2.74 -1.41
CA LYS A 176 28.92 1.57 -2.19
C LYS A 176 27.76 0.61 -2.42
N THR A 177 27.00 0.32 -1.36
CA THR A 177 25.94 -0.68 -1.40
C THR A 177 24.57 -0.05 -1.66
N PRO A 178 23.66 -0.73 -2.37
CA PRO A 178 22.30 -0.24 -2.57
C PRO A 178 21.55 -0.09 -1.23
N ALA A 179 21.81 -0.99 -0.27
CA ALA A 179 21.27 -0.92 1.09
C ALA A 179 21.68 0.36 1.84
N GLU A 180 22.96 0.78 1.74
CA GLU A 180 23.41 2.06 2.31
C GLU A 180 22.65 3.22 1.67
N ARG A 181 22.41 3.19 0.36
CA ARG A 181 21.69 4.26 -0.36
C ARG A 181 20.22 4.34 0.04
N LYS A 182 19.53 3.19 0.15
CA LYS A 182 18.14 3.13 0.62
C LYS A 182 18.02 3.68 2.05
N ALA A 183 18.87 3.19 2.97
CA ALA A 183 18.89 3.66 4.36
C ALA A 183 19.25 5.15 4.49
N ALA A 184 20.17 5.65 3.67
CA ALA A 184 20.54 7.07 3.63
C ALA A 184 19.41 7.95 3.10
N LEU A 185 18.69 7.51 2.07
CA LEU A 185 17.55 8.23 1.51
C LEU A 185 16.43 8.33 2.54
N GLU A 186 16.09 7.22 3.20
CA GLU A 186 15.05 7.22 4.24
C GLU A 186 15.46 8.11 5.42
N ALA A 187 16.70 8.00 5.91
CA ALA A 187 17.20 8.87 6.97
C ALA A 187 17.12 10.37 6.60
N ALA A 188 17.40 10.73 5.34
CA ALA A 188 17.27 12.10 4.87
C ALA A 188 15.82 12.58 4.89
N ILE A 189 14.88 11.75 4.44
CA ILE A 189 13.45 12.08 4.45
C ILE A 189 12.92 12.20 5.88
N THR A 190 13.29 11.29 6.78
CA THR A 190 12.91 11.37 8.20
C THR A 190 13.41 12.68 8.84
N LEU A 191 14.68 13.05 8.59
CA LEU A 191 15.25 14.31 9.09
C LEU A 191 14.53 15.54 8.53
N MET A 192 14.11 15.52 7.27
CA MET A 192 13.36 16.62 6.65
C MET A 192 11.95 16.77 7.21
N LYS A 193 11.35 15.67 7.68
CA LYS A 193 10.08 15.70 8.41
C LYS A 193 10.22 16.22 9.86
N GLY A 194 11.45 16.44 10.32
CA GLY A 194 11.76 16.89 11.68
C GLY A 194 11.96 15.75 12.68
N ASP A 195 11.87 14.49 12.23
CA ASP A 195 12.08 13.32 13.07
C ASP A 195 13.55 12.88 13.05
N TYR A 196 14.02 12.27 14.14
CA TYR A 196 15.37 11.72 14.19
C TYR A 196 15.39 10.23 13.79
N PRO A 197 16.10 9.84 12.72
CA PRO A 197 16.16 8.45 12.29
C PRO A 197 16.97 7.61 13.27
N LEU A 198 16.30 6.67 13.94
CA LEU A 198 16.96 5.74 14.86
C LEU A 198 17.85 4.77 14.08
N ALA A 199 19.17 4.97 14.19
CA ALA A 199 20.15 4.16 13.48
C ALA A 199 20.03 2.65 13.77
N SER A 200 19.51 2.25 14.94
CA SER A 200 19.25 0.84 15.27
C SER A 200 18.13 0.22 14.41
N ILE A 201 17.07 0.98 14.12
CA ILE A 201 15.93 0.51 13.34
C ILE A 201 16.36 0.35 11.87
N LEU A 202 16.91 1.42 11.30
CA LEU A 202 17.38 1.43 9.91
C LEU A 202 18.52 0.41 9.68
N SER A 203 19.41 0.22 10.66
CA SER A 203 20.47 -0.80 10.58
C SER A 203 19.90 -2.22 10.47
N LYS A 204 18.86 -2.55 11.24
CA LYS A 204 18.19 -3.85 11.17
C LYS A 204 17.41 -4.02 9.87
N GLN A 205 16.65 -3.00 9.47
CA GLN A 205 15.79 -3.04 8.27
C GLN A 205 16.60 -3.21 6.98
N TYR A 206 17.73 -2.51 6.84
CA TYR A 206 18.54 -2.52 5.62
C TYR A 206 19.81 -3.38 5.71
N GLY A 207 20.08 -4.01 6.85
CA GLY A 207 21.30 -4.81 7.03
C GLY A 207 22.60 -4.00 6.97
N VAL A 208 22.55 -2.70 7.29
CA VAL A 208 23.73 -1.81 7.28
C VAL A 208 24.33 -1.74 8.69
N ASN A 209 25.66 -1.75 8.82
CA ASN A 209 26.31 -1.65 10.13
C ASN A 209 25.91 -0.34 10.86
N LYS A 210 25.48 -0.44 12.12
CA LYS A 210 25.00 0.71 12.93
C LYS A 210 26.00 1.87 12.99
N LYS A 211 27.29 1.61 13.20
CA LYS A 211 28.33 2.67 13.26
C LYS A 211 28.48 3.39 11.92
N ARG A 212 28.43 2.61 10.84
CA ARG A 212 28.49 3.13 9.46
C ARG A 212 27.28 4.02 9.17
N LEU A 213 26.09 3.58 9.58
CA LEU A 213 24.86 4.34 9.38
C LEU A 213 24.84 5.64 10.20
N GLN A 214 25.32 5.63 11.43
CA GLN A 214 25.49 6.86 12.23
C GLN A 214 26.38 7.89 11.52
N TYR A 215 27.49 7.43 10.92
CA TYR A 215 28.36 8.31 10.12
C TYR A 215 27.62 8.89 8.90
N ILE A 216 26.82 8.07 8.20
CA ILE A 216 26.02 8.52 7.06
C ILE A 216 25.00 9.58 7.50
N ILE A 217 24.26 9.34 8.59
CA ILE A 217 23.27 10.28 9.15
C ILE A 217 23.92 11.62 9.48
N LYS A 218 25.11 11.63 10.11
CA LYS A 218 25.84 12.87 10.38
C LYS A 218 26.19 13.66 9.12
N ARG A 219 26.56 12.97 8.03
CA ARG A 219 26.82 13.62 6.73
C ARG A 219 25.55 14.16 6.09
N ILE A 220 24.42 13.48 6.26
CA ILE A 220 23.11 13.96 5.80
C ILE A 220 22.72 15.23 6.54
N MET A 221 22.82 15.23 7.88
CA MET A 221 22.55 16.42 8.70
C MET A 221 23.40 17.62 8.28
N TYR A 222 24.68 17.38 7.99
CA TYR A 222 25.57 18.39 7.42
C TYR A 222 25.07 18.93 6.07
N CYS A 223 24.67 18.05 5.14
CA CYS A 223 24.13 18.48 3.85
C CYS A 223 22.79 19.25 3.96
N LEU A 224 22.01 19.00 5.01
CA LEU A 224 20.72 19.67 5.28
C LEU A 224 20.86 20.93 6.15
N ASN A 225 22.08 21.29 6.58
CA ASN A 225 22.34 22.38 7.54
C ASN A 225 21.54 22.26 8.84
N ILE A 226 21.18 21.04 9.26
CA ILE A 226 20.50 20.80 10.54
C ILE A 226 21.59 20.88 11.63
N THR A 227 21.56 21.97 12.40
CA THR A 227 22.48 22.19 13.53
C THR A 227 22.39 21.04 14.53
N ARG A 228 23.55 20.61 15.07
CA ARG A 228 23.72 19.44 15.95
C ARG A 228 22.98 19.50 17.29
N THR A 229 22.11 20.48 17.53
CA THR A 229 21.36 20.61 18.78
C THR A 229 20.55 19.36 19.12
N ILE A 230 20.15 18.57 18.11
CA ILE A 230 19.41 17.31 18.28
C ILE A 230 20.29 16.16 18.81
N GLU A 231 21.61 16.15 18.58
CA GLU A 231 22.48 15.06 19.08
C GLU A 231 22.47 15.00 20.62
N VAL A 232 22.35 16.15 21.30
CA VAL A 232 22.33 16.25 22.76
C VAL A 232 21.11 15.56 23.39
N LEU A 233 19.95 15.65 22.74
CA LEU A 233 18.71 15.02 23.21
C LEU A 233 18.77 13.49 23.08
N SER A 234 19.42 12.97 22.05
CA SER A 234 19.51 11.53 21.82
C SER A 234 20.50 10.82 22.76
N THR A 235 21.56 11.51 23.21
CA THR A 235 22.49 10.98 24.21
C THR A 235 21.97 11.08 25.64
N ALA A 236 20.99 11.95 25.90
CA ALA A 236 20.37 12.08 27.22
C ALA A 236 19.33 10.98 27.52
N LEU A 237 18.90 10.23 26.50
CA LEU A 237 17.89 9.16 26.59
C LEU A 237 18.47 7.75 26.45
N ALA A 238 19.79 7.61 26.27
CA ALA A 238 20.52 6.35 26.17
C ALA A 238 21.25 6.03 27.48
#